data_AF-F5RIC1-F1
#
_entry.id   AF-F5RIC1-F1
#
_cell.length_a   1.000
_cell.length_b   1.000
_cell.length_c   1.000
_cell.angle_alpha   90.00
_cell.angle_beta   90.00
_cell.angle_gamma   90.00
#
_symmetry.space_group_name_H-M   'P 1'
#
loop_
_entity.id
_entity.type
_entity.pdbx_description
1 polymer ?
#
loop_
_entity_poly.entity_id
_entity_poly.type
_entity_poly.pdbx_seq_one_letter_code
_entity_poly.pdbx_strand_id
1 'polypeptide(L)'
;MVFSKAGLAAFALVGALVLPSVTEAASTDTAANVTEMHMGTAEKKDKKAEIQMDYLEHRGERRHVDLYNLHVFRQYKAMHGMSLHWGLTVSRPVGSWAEKDRPDVELDSSAVGAGPAYMIRWTKPLGSKWEASFDFTGAVLVYNRVHPAHTRNYGFLWRVGPRVTYNFNERNALSVAYLGHHVSNGQRTKNPGYNGVGFSIGYRYSY
;
A
#
# COMPACT_ATOMS: atom_id res chain seq x y z
N MET A 1 -33.10 -1.38 31.52
CA MET A 1 -32.35 -2.01 30.41
C MET A 1 -31.23 -1.05 30.02
N VAL A 2 -29.98 -1.36 30.40
CA VAL A 2 -28.81 -0.50 30.20
C VAL A 2 -28.11 -0.95 28.92
N PHE A 3 -27.96 -0.05 27.93
CA PHE A 3 -27.19 -0.33 26.72
C PHE A 3 -25.76 0.18 26.88
N SER A 4 -24.83 -0.77 26.72
CA SER A 4 -23.38 -0.60 26.81
C SER A 4 -22.82 0.26 25.68
N LYS A 5 -21.95 1.21 26.03
CA LYS A 5 -21.05 1.89 25.09
C LYS A 5 -19.75 1.10 24.97
N ALA A 6 -19.56 0.42 23.84
CA ALA A 6 -18.24 -0.03 23.41
C ALA A 6 -17.71 0.99 22.40
N GLY A 7 -16.84 1.89 22.86
CA GLY A 7 -16.10 2.82 22.00
C GLY A 7 -14.98 2.08 21.28
N LEU A 8 -15.01 2.07 19.95
CA LEU A 8 -13.91 1.61 19.11
C LEU A 8 -12.67 2.48 19.37
N ALA A 9 -11.55 1.83 19.70
CA ALA A 9 -10.24 2.44 19.73
C ALA A 9 -9.81 2.81 18.30
N ALA A 10 -9.61 4.09 18.03
CA ALA A 10 -9.03 4.58 16.79
C ALA A 10 -7.50 4.56 16.91
N PHE A 11 -6.83 3.74 16.12
CA PHE A 11 -5.38 3.81 15.92
C PHE A 11 -5.06 4.97 14.98
N ALA A 12 -4.54 6.06 15.54
CA ALA A 12 -3.91 7.13 14.78
C ALA A 12 -2.40 6.89 14.76
N LEU A 13 -1.84 6.57 13.60
CA LEU A 13 -0.39 6.61 13.38
C LEU A 13 -0.10 7.75 12.41
N VAL A 14 0.35 8.88 12.94
CA VAL A 14 0.87 10.01 12.16
C VAL A 14 2.36 9.78 11.99
N GLY A 15 2.79 9.57 10.74
CA GLY A 15 4.21 9.52 10.37
C GLY A 15 4.48 10.57 9.31
N ALA A 16 5.00 11.73 9.71
CA ALA A 16 5.52 12.74 8.80
C ALA A 16 6.84 12.22 8.20
N LEU A 17 6.85 11.93 6.89
CA LEU A 17 8.06 11.64 6.13
C LEU A 17 8.67 12.96 5.65
N VAL A 18 9.75 13.39 6.32
CA VAL A 18 10.65 14.43 5.82
C VAL A 18 11.64 13.76 4.87
N LEU A 19 11.66 14.21 3.61
CA LEU A 19 12.67 13.84 2.62
C LEU A 19 13.96 14.65 2.91
N PRO A 20 15.15 14.03 2.95
CA PRO A 20 16.40 14.81 2.92
C PRO A 20 16.68 15.27 1.48
N SER A 21 16.75 16.59 1.30
CA SER A 21 17.32 17.22 0.10
C SER A 21 18.83 17.02 0.10
N VAL A 22 19.38 16.45 -0.97
CA VAL A 22 20.82 16.37 -1.22
C VAL A 22 21.27 17.70 -1.82
N THR A 23 22.06 18.47 -1.06
CA THR A 23 22.83 19.60 -1.57
C THR A 23 24.31 19.28 -1.37
N GLU A 24 25.03 19.16 -2.48
CA GLU A 24 26.47 19.03 -2.57
C GLU A 24 27.16 20.35 -2.19
N ALA A 25 28.15 20.29 -1.30
CA ALA A 25 29.20 21.28 -1.17
C ALA A 25 30.46 20.62 -0.55
N ALA A 26 31.57 20.62 -1.30
CA ALA A 26 32.94 20.41 -0.79
C ALA A 26 33.33 21.58 0.13
N SER A 27 34.29 21.56 1.07
CA SER A 27 35.60 20.90 1.32
C SER A 27 35.94 21.17 2.82
N THR A 28 36.83 20.53 3.59
CA THR A 28 38.31 20.36 3.51
C THR A 28 38.78 19.62 4.80
N ASP A 29 39.95 18.98 4.73
CA ASP A 29 40.63 18.12 5.72
C ASP A 29 40.82 18.66 7.16
N THR A 30 40.67 17.77 8.18
CA THR A 30 41.58 17.64 9.33
C THR A 30 41.54 16.21 9.91
N ALA A 31 42.72 15.68 10.26
CA ALA A 31 43.03 14.29 10.58
C ALA A 31 42.54 13.72 11.93
N ALA A 32 42.59 12.38 11.98
CA ALA A 32 42.78 11.50 13.14
C ALA A 32 41.60 11.20 14.08
N ASN A 33 40.88 10.11 13.78
CA ASN A 33 40.74 8.99 14.73
C ASN A 33 40.30 7.72 13.98
N VAL A 34 41.20 6.76 13.82
CA VAL A 34 40.93 5.46 13.22
C VAL A 34 40.18 4.62 14.25
N THR A 35 38.85 4.77 14.27
CA THR A 35 37.99 3.70 14.80
C THR A 35 37.76 2.77 13.62
N GLU A 36 38.48 1.64 13.60
CA GLU A 36 38.10 0.48 12.79
C GLU A 36 36.70 0.04 13.22
N MET A 37 35.68 0.66 12.62
CA MET A 37 34.36 0.07 12.61
C MET A 37 34.47 -1.13 11.69
N HIS A 38 34.53 -2.30 12.31
CA HIS A 38 34.40 -3.61 11.69
C HIS A 38 33.17 -3.56 10.77
N MET A 39 33.41 -3.23 9.49
CA MET A 39 32.43 -3.33 8.44
C MET A 39 32.24 -4.83 8.25
N GLY A 40 31.32 -5.40 9.03
CA GLY A 40 30.78 -6.72 8.78
C GLY A 40 30.54 -6.81 7.29
N THR A 41 31.10 -7.86 6.69
CA THR A 41 31.08 -8.11 5.25
C THR A 41 29.78 -7.61 4.66
N ALA A 42 29.85 -6.68 3.71
CA ALA A 42 28.69 -6.21 2.98
C ALA A 42 28.11 -7.40 2.20
N GLU A 43 27.30 -8.21 2.89
CA GLU A 43 26.49 -9.23 2.25
C GLU A 43 25.71 -8.51 1.15
N LYS A 44 25.81 -9.03 -0.07
CA LYS A 44 24.99 -8.58 -1.19
C LYS A 44 23.54 -8.63 -0.72
N LYS A 45 22.98 -7.47 -0.39
CA LYS A 45 21.55 -7.35 -0.14
C LYS A 45 20.87 -7.51 -1.48
N ASP A 46 20.44 -8.74 -1.77
CA ASP A 46 19.59 -9.02 -2.91
C ASP A 46 18.40 -8.07 -2.88
N LYS A 47 18.34 -7.19 -3.89
CA LYS A 47 17.26 -6.21 -4.02
C LYS A 47 16.08 -6.96 -4.61
N LYS A 48 14.88 -6.70 -4.08
CA LYS A 48 13.66 -7.32 -4.58
C LYS A 48 12.76 -6.25 -5.17
N ALA A 49 12.31 -6.45 -6.40
CA ALA A 49 11.25 -5.69 -7.03
C ALA A 49 10.00 -6.57 -7.18
N GLU A 50 8.82 -5.98 -7.05
CA GLU A 50 7.56 -6.70 -7.14
C GLU A 50 6.53 -5.88 -7.91
N ILE A 51 5.86 -6.52 -8.88
CA ILE A 51 4.70 -5.96 -9.56
C ILE A 51 3.47 -6.68 -9.03
N GLN A 52 2.44 -5.94 -8.62
CA GLN A 52 1.16 -6.51 -8.18
C GLN A 52 0.02 -5.94 -9.00
N MET A 53 -0.95 -6.78 -9.35
CA MET A 53 -2.20 -6.40 -9.98
C MET A 53 -3.36 -6.81 -9.09
N ASP A 54 -4.27 -5.88 -8.84
CA ASP A 54 -5.43 -6.10 -7.99
C ASP A 54 -6.73 -6.00 -8.78
N TYR A 55 -7.69 -6.84 -8.39
CA TYR A 55 -9.11 -6.61 -8.59
C TYR A 55 -9.80 -6.62 -7.23
N LEU A 56 -10.38 -5.48 -6.83
CA LEU A 56 -11.04 -5.33 -5.54
C LEU A 56 -12.49 -4.90 -5.76
N GLU A 57 -13.41 -5.80 -5.46
CA GLU A 57 -14.85 -5.61 -5.57
C GLU A 57 -15.35 -4.79 -4.38
N HIS A 58 -16.25 -3.85 -4.65
CA HIS A 58 -16.87 -3.04 -3.61
C HIS A 58 -17.65 -3.88 -2.57
N ARG A 59 -17.73 -3.36 -1.34
CA ARG A 59 -18.59 -3.88 -0.28
C ARG A 59 -19.30 -2.74 0.44
N GLY A 60 -20.57 -2.95 0.74
CA GLY A 60 -21.45 -1.99 1.40
C GLY A 60 -22.45 -1.35 0.44
N GLU A 61 -23.49 -0.77 1.01
CA GLU A 61 -24.57 -0.17 0.24
C GLU A 61 -24.15 1.19 -0.36
N ARG A 62 -24.66 1.50 -1.56
CA ARG A 62 -24.60 2.83 -2.21
C ARG A 62 -23.22 3.24 -2.73
N ARG A 63 -22.28 2.29 -2.75
CA ARG A 63 -20.86 2.52 -3.06
C ARG A 63 -20.40 1.39 -3.95
N HIS A 64 -20.68 1.51 -5.23
CA HIS A 64 -20.45 0.48 -6.24
C HIS A 64 -19.19 0.80 -7.04
N VAL A 65 -18.04 0.89 -6.36
CA VAL A 65 -16.76 1.27 -6.98
C VAL A 65 -15.78 0.11 -6.86
N ASP A 66 -15.55 -0.58 -7.97
CA ASP A 66 -14.54 -1.63 -8.08
C ASP A 66 -13.18 -1.00 -8.41
N LEU A 67 -12.11 -1.54 -7.82
CA LEU A 67 -10.75 -1.04 -8.02
C LEU A 67 -9.92 -2.03 -8.84
N TYR A 68 -9.35 -1.51 -9.94
CA TYR A 68 -8.33 -2.19 -10.72
C TYR A 68 -7.01 -1.46 -10.49
N ASN A 69 -6.07 -2.08 -9.77
CA ASN A 69 -4.83 -1.42 -9.38
C ASN A 69 -3.61 -2.14 -9.97
N LEU A 70 -2.60 -1.35 -10.32
CA LEU A 70 -1.26 -1.81 -10.63
C LEU A 70 -0.30 -1.18 -9.63
N HIS A 71 0.51 -2.01 -8.99
CA HIS A 71 1.54 -1.57 -8.05
C HIS A 71 2.91 -2.03 -8.51
N VAL A 72 3.90 -1.18 -8.31
CA VAL A 72 5.32 -1.52 -8.49
C VAL A 72 6.04 -1.16 -7.20
N PHE A 73 6.59 -2.17 -6.53
CA PHE A 73 7.26 -2.06 -5.25
C PHE A 73 8.73 -2.45 -5.35
N ARG A 74 9.55 -1.82 -4.51
CA ARG A 74 10.92 -2.21 -4.25
C ARG A 74 11.12 -2.41 -2.75
N GLN A 75 11.58 -3.59 -2.38
CA GLN A 75 12.02 -3.87 -1.02
C GLN A 75 13.29 -3.08 -0.74
N TYR A 76 13.30 -2.35 0.37
CA TYR A 76 14.47 -1.56 0.78
C TYR A 76 14.98 -1.93 2.18
N LYS A 77 14.15 -2.59 3.01
CA LYS A 77 14.54 -3.06 4.34
C LYS A 77 13.91 -4.40 4.65
N ALA A 78 14.66 -5.28 5.31
CA ALA A 78 14.18 -6.53 5.89
C ALA A 78 14.63 -6.60 7.35
N MET A 79 13.75 -7.05 8.25
CA MET A 79 13.96 -7.14 9.70
C MET A 79 13.12 -8.29 10.23
N HIS A 80 13.75 -9.38 10.72
CA HIS A 80 13.11 -10.46 11.48
C HIS A 80 11.69 -10.85 10.98
N GLY A 81 11.59 -11.35 9.75
CA GLY A 81 10.32 -11.75 9.12
C GLY A 81 9.49 -10.61 8.55
N MET A 82 9.74 -9.35 8.92
CA MET A 82 9.12 -8.17 8.34
C MET A 82 9.97 -7.59 7.20
N SER A 83 9.32 -7.08 6.17
CA SER A 83 9.97 -6.37 5.07
C SER A 83 9.21 -5.09 4.75
N LEU A 84 9.96 -4.05 4.37
CA LEU A 84 9.44 -2.74 4.02
C LEU A 84 9.73 -2.45 2.56
N HIS A 85 8.72 -1.93 1.89
CA HIS A 85 8.72 -1.69 0.45
C HIS A 85 8.17 -0.30 0.17
N TRP A 86 8.80 0.41 -0.75
CA TRP A 86 8.28 1.66 -1.31
C TRP A 86 7.97 1.46 -2.79
N GLY A 87 7.04 2.23 -3.33
CA GLY A 87 6.59 2.01 -4.69
C GLY A 87 5.65 3.05 -5.23
N LEU A 88 5.06 2.73 -6.38
CA LEU A 88 4.05 3.52 -7.07
C LEU A 88 2.79 2.68 -7.26
N THR A 89 1.64 3.34 -7.23
CA THR A 89 0.34 2.76 -7.56
C THR A 89 -0.29 3.54 -8.70
N VAL A 90 -0.87 2.82 -9.64
CA VAL A 90 -1.87 3.33 -10.58
C VAL A 90 -3.17 2.62 -10.25
N SER A 91 -4.25 3.37 -10.11
CA SER A 91 -5.58 2.87 -9.75
C SER A 91 -6.59 3.33 -10.79
N ARG A 92 -7.43 2.40 -11.21
CA ARG A 92 -8.61 2.65 -12.03
C ARG A 92 -9.84 2.21 -11.24
N PRO A 93 -10.43 3.10 -10.43
CA PRO A 93 -11.77 2.90 -9.92
C PRO A 93 -12.80 2.95 -11.06
N VAL A 94 -13.75 2.01 -11.05
CA VAL A 94 -14.86 1.94 -12.01
C VAL A 94 -16.16 1.72 -11.26
N GLY A 95 -17.18 2.50 -11.59
CA GLY A 95 -18.54 2.31 -11.10
C GLY A 95 -19.18 3.57 -10.55
N SER A 96 -20.13 3.42 -9.65
CA SER A 96 -21.05 4.48 -9.24
C SER A 96 -21.05 4.75 -7.73
N TRP A 97 -21.45 5.97 -7.40
CA TRP A 97 -21.57 6.48 -6.04
C TRP A 97 -22.93 7.13 -5.86
N ALA A 98 -23.66 6.78 -4.79
CA ALA A 98 -24.87 7.50 -4.42
C ALA A 98 -24.67 8.25 -3.09
N GLU A 99 -25.01 9.54 -3.10
CA GLU A 99 -24.84 10.42 -1.93
C GLU A 99 -25.81 10.07 -0.81
N LYS A 100 -25.46 10.39 0.45
CA LYS A 100 -26.25 9.99 1.64
C LYS A 100 -27.69 10.54 1.61
N ASP A 101 -27.83 11.76 1.13
CA ASP A 101 -29.07 12.51 0.98
C ASP A 101 -29.83 12.21 -0.32
N ARG A 102 -29.20 11.52 -1.28
CA ARG A 102 -29.83 11.07 -2.54
C ARG A 102 -29.44 9.62 -2.86
N PRO A 103 -29.95 8.63 -2.09
CA PRO A 103 -29.61 7.21 -2.27
C PRO A 103 -29.95 6.66 -3.66
N ASP A 104 -30.97 7.19 -4.30
CA ASP A 104 -31.50 6.67 -5.57
C ASP A 104 -30.85 7.28 -6.81
N VAL A 105 -29.84 8.15 -6.63
CA VAL A 105 -29.13 8.82 -7.72
C VAL A 105 -27.69 8.34 -7.74
N GLU A 106 -27.40 7.46 -8.70
CA GLU A 106 -26.04 6.98 -8.96
C GLU A 106 -25.26 7.98 -9.82
N LEU A 107 -24.13 8.43 -9.30
CA LEU A 107 -23.20 9.33 -9.98
C LEU A 107 -21.97 8.55 -10.45
N ASP A 108 -21.58 8.73 -11.72
CA ASP A 108 -20.35 8.13 -12.25
C ASP A 108 -19.15 8.56 -11.41
N SER A 109 -18.45 7.55 -10.88
CA SER A 109 -17.27 7.69 -10.04
C SER A 109 -16.11 6.90 -10.63
N SER A 110 -16.07 6.79 -11.95
CA SER A 110 -14.94 6.20 -12.65
C SER A 110 -13.82 7.23 -12.80
N ALA A 111 -12.59 6.86 -12.43
CA ALA A 111 -11.43 7.74 -12.52
C ALA A 111 -10.14 6.95 -12.81
N VAL A 112 -9.06 7.68 -13.03
CA VAL A 112 -7.70 7.12 -13.01
C VAL A 112 -6.87 7.96 -12.06
N GLY A 113 -6.22 7.30 -11.11
CA GLY A 113 -5.34 7.95 -10.15
C GLY A 113 -3.99 7.29 -10.06
N ALA A 114 -3.00 8.04 -9.60
CA ALA A 114 -1.67 7.52 -9.36
C ALA A 114 -1.01 8.22 -8.18
N GLY A 115 -0.02 7.55 -7.59
CA GLY A 115 0.84 8.17 -6.59
C GLY A 115 1.70 7.19 -5.81
N PRO A 116 2.42 7.68 -4.79
CA PRO A 116 3.34 6.87 -4.02
C PRO A 116 2.61 5.87 -3.14
N ALA A 117 3.24 4.72 -2.94
CA ALA A 117 2.72 3.63 -2.13
C ALA A 117 3.80 3.03 -1.24
N TYR A 118 3.36 2.43 -0.14
CA TYR A 118 4.22 1.84 0.85
C TYR A 118 3.60 0.55 1.38
N MET A 119 4.39 -0.51 1.45
CA MET A 119 3.95 -1.82 1.90
C MET A 119 4.84 -2.33 3.03
N ILE A 120 4.19 -2.84 4.07
CA ILE A 120 4.76 -3.62 5.15
C ILE A 120 4.30 -5.06 4.94
N ARG A 121 5.24 -6.00 4.93
CA ARG A 121 4.94 -7.43 4.76
C ARG A 121 5.61 -8.26 5.84
N TRP A 122 4.83 -9.00 6.60
CA TRP A 122 5.32 -10.05 7.50
C TRP A 122 5.28 -11.39 6.79
N THR A 123 6.42 -12.06 6.67
CA THR A 123 6.60 -13.30 5.90
C THR A 123 7.06 -14.42 6.81
N LYS A 124 6.41 -15.57 6.69
CA LYS A 124 6.77 -16.83 7.32
C LYS A 124 7.03 -17.86 6.21
N PRO A 125 8.26 -18.40 6.10
CA PRO A 125 8.52 -19.55 5.22
C PRO A 125 7.68 -20.75 5.66
N LEU A 126 7.09 -21.45 4.69
CA LEU A 126 6.33 -22.70 4.87
C LEU A 126 7.08 -23.92 4.32
N GLY A 127 8.35 -23.74 3.94
CA GLY A 127 9.20 -24.74 3.33
C GLY A 127 10.26 -24.08 2.45
N SER A 128 10.84 -24.84 1.52
CA SER A 128 11.86 -24.30 0.59
C SER A 128 11.27 -23.44 -0.53
N LYS A 129 10.01 -23.71 -0.94
CA LYS A 129 9.37 -23.04 -2.08
C LYS A 129 8.19 -22.14 -1.71
N TRP A 130 7.63 -22.29 -0.52
CA TRP A 130 6.40 -21.59 -0.14
C TRP A 130 6.64 -20.59 0.98
N GLU A 131 6.02 -19.43 0.86
CA GLU A 131 5.95 -18.40 1.89
C GLU A 131 4.47 -18.04 2.12
N ALA A 132 4.07 -17.92 3.39
CA ALA A 132 2.87 -17.20 3.76
C ALA A 132 3.26 -15.81 4.23
N SER A 133 2.51 -14.80 3.84
CA SER A 133 2.71 -13.45 4.32
C SER A 133 1.40 -12.75 4.64
N PHE A 134 1.51 -11.68 5.41
CA PHE A 134 0.43 -10.74 5.67
C PHE A 134 0.90 -9.35 5.24
N ASP A 135 0.11 -8.70 4.39
CA ASP A 135 0.45 -7.43 3.76
C ASP A 135 -0.39 -6.32 4.38
N PHE A 136 0.25 -5.20 4.68
CA PHE A 136 -0.40 -3.92 4.96
C PHE A 136 0.16 -2.86 4.03
N THR A 137 -0.69 -2.27 3.20
CA THR A 137 -0.28 -1.31 2.17
C THR A 137 -1.09 -0.03 2.24
N GLY A 138 -0.43 1.11 2.10
CA GLY A 138 -1.03 2.42 1.95
C GLY A 138 -0.55 3.11 0.68
N ALA A 139 -1.43 3.82 -0.01
CA ALA A 139 -1.08 4.66 -1.15
C ALA A 139 -1.78 6.02 -1.08
N VAL A 140 -1.06 7.07 -1.49
CA VAL A 140 -1.65 8.39 -1.75
C VAL A 140 -1.94 8.46 -3.25
N LEU A 141 -3.18 8.78 -3.62
CA LEU A 141 -3.61 8.81 -5.00
C LEU A 141 -4.13 10.20 -5.35
N VAL A 142 -3.64 10.75 -6.46
CA VAL A 142 -4.23 11.92 -7.12
C VAL A 142 -4.93 11.42 -8.38
N TYR A 143 -6.17 11.85 -8.58
CA TYR A 143 -7.04 11.41 -9.66
C TYR A 143 -7.16 12.47 -10.76
N ASN A 144 -7.34 12.01 -12.00
CA ASN A 144 -7.55 12.86 -13.17
C ASN A 144 -8.87 13.64 -13.15
N ARG A 145 -9.81 13.25 -12.27
CA ARG A 145 -11.07 13.92 -12.01
C ARG A 145 -11.45 13.78 -10.53
N VAL A 146 -12.48 14.50 -10.11
CA VAL A 146 -13.05 14.34 -8.77
C VAL A 146 -13.54 12.90 -8.60
N HIS A 147 -13.02 12.20 -7.59
CA HIS A 147 -13.27 10.79 -7.37
C HIS A 147 -13.40 10.46 -5.88
N PRO A 148 -14.50 9.80 -5.48
CA PRO A 148 -15.80 9.65 -6.16
C PRO A 148 -16.47 10.98 -6.52
N ALA A 149 -17.57 10.94 -7.26
CA ALA A 149 -18.34 12.14 -7.64
C ALA A 149 -18.58 13.09 -6.46
N HIS A 150 -18.47 14.40 -6.70
CA HIS A 150 -18.65 15.48 -5.72
C HIS A 150 -17.73 15.47 -4.47
N THR A 151 -16.69 14.62 -4.46
CA THR A 151 -15.69 14.59 -3.38
C THR A 151 -14.46 15.48 -3.66
N ARG A 152 -13.29 14.88 -3.85
CA ARG A 152 -12.00 15.52 -4.16
C ARG A 152 -11.26 14.70 -5.21
N ASN A 153 -10.25 15.29 -5.83
CA ASN A 153 -9.37 14.60 -6.77
C ASN A 153 -8.19 13.89 -6.07
N TYR A 154 -8.28 13.59 -4.77
CA TYR A 154 -7.24 12.85 -4.06
C TYR A 154 -7.84 11.94 -2.98
N GLY A 155 -7.10 10.88 -2.64
CA GLY A 155 -7.47 9.96 -1.57
C GLY A 155 -6.32 9.06 -1.12
N PHE A 156 -6.59 8.30 -0.08
CA PHE A 156 -5.72 7.30 0.53
C PHE A 156 -6.34 5.93 0.29
N LEU A 157 -5.59 5.02 -0.33
CA LEU A 157 -5.96 3.61 -0.49
C LEU A 157 -5.21 2.78 0.55
N TRP A 158 -5.96 2.13 1.43
CA TRP A 158 -5.45 1.16 2.38
C TRP A 158 -5.84 -0.24 1.94
N ARG A 159 -4.90 -1.18 1.97
CA ARG A 159 -5.12 -2.60 1.67
C ARG A 159 -4.49 -3.46 2.76
N VAL A 160 -5.18 -4.51 3.16
CA VAL A 160 -4.69 -5.45 4.18
C VAL A 160 -5.17 -6.87 3.90
N GLY A 161 -4.29 -7.86 4.05
CA GLY A 161 -4.72 -9.25 3.94
C GLY A 161 -3.59 -10.27 3.81
N PRO A 162 -3.93 -11.57 3.89
CA PRO A 162 -2.98 -12.65 3.69
C PRO A 162 -2.58 -12.81 2.23
N ARG A 163 -1.34 -13.28 2.03
CA ARG A 163 -0.74 -13.62 0.74
C ARG A 163 -0.02 -14.95 0.84
N VAL A 164 -0.07 -15.74 -0.23
CA VAL A 164 0.73 -16.94 -0.42
C VAL A 164 1.65 -16.70 -1.60
N THR A 165 2.93 -17.06 -1.44
CA THR A 165 3.97 -16.87 -2.46
C THR A 165 4.67 -18.20 -2.74
N TYR A 166 4.85 -18.50 -4.02
CA TYR A 166 5.61 -19.62 -4.53
C TYR A 166 6.89 -19.13 -5.19
N ASN A 167 8.04 -19.55 -4.65
CA ASN A 167 9.36 -19.28 -5.20
C ASN A 167 9.69 -20.35 -6.27
N PHE A 168 9.75 -19.94 -7.54
CA PHE A 168 10.18 -20.82 -8.63
C PHE A 168 11.66 -21.19 -8.51
N ASN A 169 12.46 -20.20 -8.10
CA ASN A 169 13.89 -20.27 -7.85
C ASN A 169 14.29 -19.11 -6.92
N GLU A 170 15.60 -18.92 -6.70
CA GLU A 170 16.12 -17.87 -5.82
C GLU A 170 15.79 -16.44 -6.29
N ARG A 171 15.50 -16.27 -7.59
CA ARG A 171 15.25 -14.96 -8.19
C ARG A 171 13.78 -14.65 -8.42
N ASN A 172 12.94 -15.64 -8.68
CA ASN A 172 11.59 -15.41 -9.19
C ASN A 172 10.54 -16.05 -8.29
N ALA A 173 9.50 -15.29 -7.98
CA ALA A 173 8.36 -15.79 -7.23
C ALA A 173 7.02 -15.25 -7.76
N LEU A 174 5.98 -16.06 -7.67
CA LEU A 174 4.59 -15.68 -7.95
C LEU A 174 3.80 -15.72 -6.66
N SER A 175 2.84 -14.82 -6.51
CA SER A 175 2.02 -14.74 -5.30
C SER A 175 0.57 -14.40 -5.60
N VAL A 176 -0.30 -14.86 -4.71
CA VAL A 176 -1.73 -14.55 -4.72
C VAL A 176 -2.12 -14.10 -3.31
N ALA A 177 -2.90 -13.03 -3.22
CA ALA A 177 -3.42 -12.51 -1.96
C ALA A 177 -4.93 -12.30 -2.03
N TYR A 178 -5.57 -12.41 -0.87
CA TYR A 178 -6.94 -11.95 -0.66
C TYR A 178 -6.90 -10.73 0.24
N LEU A 179 -7.38 -9.59 -0.24
CA LEU A 179 -7.18 -8.29 0.39
C LEU A 179 -8.51 -7.63 0.69
N GLY A 180 -8.65 -7.11 1.90
CA GLY A 180 -9.63 -6.06 2.20
C GLY A 180 -9.03 -4.70 1.88
N HIS A 181 -9.88 -3.73 1.50
CA HIS A 181 -9.45 -2.37 1.24
C HIS A 181 -10.38 -1.31 1.83
N HIS A 182 -9.82 -0.12 2.03
CA HIS A 182 -10.55 1.08 2.42
C HIS A 182 -9.99 2.28 1.67
N VAL A 183 -10.86 3.13 1.11
CA VAL A 183 -10.49 4.40 0.49
C VAL A 183 -11.15 5.57 1.20
N SER A 184 -10.35 6.55 1.61
CA SER A 184 -10.82 7.81 2.22
C SER A 184 -9.93 8.98 1.84
N ASN A 185 -10.34 10.22 2.10
CA ASN A 185 -9.49 11.41 1.87
C ASN A 185 -9.11 12.13 3.17
N GLY A 186 -9.38 11.53 4.33
CA GLY A 186 -9.07 12.07 5.66
C GLY A 186 -9.94 13.27 6.08
N GLN A 187 -10.91 13.69 5.27
CA GLN A 187 -11.78 14.82 5.61
C GLN A 187 -13.02 14.39 6.41
N ARG A 188 -13.61 15.32 7.16
CA ARG A 188 -14.89 15.11 7.86
C ARG A 188 -16.09 15.21 6.91
N THR A 189 -16.01 16.10 5.93
CA THR A 189 -17.04 16.32 4.90
C THR A 189 -16.49 15.92 3.55
N LYS A 190 -17.37 15.47 2.64
CA LYS A 190 -16.97 15.01 1.29
C LYS A 190 -15.90 13.92 1.29
N ASN A 191 -15.87 13.09 2.34
CA ASN A 191 -15.02 11.92 2.43
C ASN A 191 -15.75 10.70 1.87
N PRO A 192 -15.20 10.05 0.84
CA PRO A 192 -15.87 8.92 0.23
C PRO A 192 -15.94 7.69 1.14
N GLY A 193 -14.87 7.38 1.88
CA GLY A 193 -14.87 6.31 2.88
C GLY A 193 -15.56 5.02 2.41
N TYR A 194 -15.13 4.38 1.32
CA TYR A 194 -15.69 3.10 0.85
C TYR A 194 -14.74 1.94 1.09
N ASN A 195 -15.30 0.71 1.09
CA ASN A 195 -14.58 -0.51 1.38
C ASN A 195 -14.84 -1.55 0.30
N GLY A 196 -14.02 -2.59 0.30
CA GLY A 196 -14.26 -3.76 -0.51
C GLY A 196 -13.26 -4.86 -0.23
N VAL A 197 -13.33 -5.92 -1.01
CA VAL A 197 -12.45 -7.09 -0.92
C VAL A 197 -12.12 -7.63 -2.29
N GLY A 198 -11.01 -8.33 -2.44
CA GLY A 198 -10.71 -9.01 -3.69
C GLY A 198 -9.34 -9.65 -3.71
N PHE A 199 -8.81 -9.83 -4.91
CA PHE A 199 -7.58 -10.60 -5.14
C PHE A 199 -6.46 -9.75 -5.69
N SER A 200 -5.23 -10.14 -5.35
CA SER A 200 -4.01 -9.54 -5.88
C SER A 200 -3.05 -10.61 -6.36
N ILE A 201 -2.59 -10.50 -7.61
CA ILE A 201 -1.56 -11.38 -8.18
C ILE A 201 -0.25 -10.59 -8.23
N GLY A 202 0.83 -11.15 -7.72
CA GLY A 202 2.12 -10.49 -7.65
C GLY A 202 3.26 -11.31 -8.22
N TYR A 203 4.16 -10.67 -8.97
CA TYR A 203 5.42 -11.25 -9.44
C TYR A 203 6.61 -10.53 -8.80
N ARG A 204 7.51 -11.29 -8.18
CA ARG A 204 8.69 -10.79 -7.48
C ARG A 204 9.98 -11.25 -8.16
N TYR A 205 10.90 -10.31 -8.38
CA TYR A 205 12.23 -10.53 -8.95
C TYR A 205 13.34 -10.05 -7.99
N SER A 206 14.30 -10.92 -7.70
CA SER A 206 15.51 -10.61 -6.90
C SER A 206 16.72 -10.37 -7.83
N TYR A 207 17.48 -9.29 -7.58
CA TYR A 207 18.64 -8.86 -8.39
C TYR A 207 19.76 -8.20 -7.57
#